data_AF-A0A496B537-F1
#
_entry.id   AF-A0A496B537-F1
#
_cell.length_a   1.000
_cell.length_b   1.000
_cell.length_c   1.000
_cell.angle_alpha   90.00
_cell.angle_beta   90.00
_cell.angle_gamma   90.00
#
_symmetry.space_group_name_H-M   'P 1'
#
loop_
_entity.id
_entity.type
_entity.pdbx_description
1 polymer ?
#
loop_
_entity_poly.entity_id
_entity_poly.type
_entity_poly.pdbx_seq_one_letter_code
_entity_poly.pdbx_strand_id
1 'polypeptide(L)' 'MIKYRMFMDERAQRIAKAKAEGKAEGEARGIAEGEARGIAERDRVWTAWNERRLAAAAKGQPFDEPPPSNTPTAPPP' A
#
# COMPACT_ATOMS: atom_id res chain seq x y z
N MET A 1 -18.11 40.68 23.91
CA MET A 1 -17.87 39.21 23.92
C MET A 1 -18.06 38.51 22.57
N ILE A 2 -18.93 39.00 21.67
CA ILE A 2 -19.24 38.36 20.38
C ILE A 2 -18.00 38.14 19.48
N LYS A 3 -17.10 39.13 19.37
CA LYS A 3 -15.85 39.04 18.59
C LYS A 3 -14.94 37.86 18.99
N TYR A 4 -14.90 37.54 20.28
CA TYR A 4 -14.06 36.46 20.81
C TYR A 4 -14.64 35.08 20.46
N ARG A 5 -15.97 34.96 20.48
CA ARG A 5 -16.67 33.73 20.07
C ARG A 5 -16.43 33.45 18.58
N MET A 6 -16.64 34.47 17.75
CA MET A 6 -16.42 34.40 16.30
C MET A 6 -14.99 34.00 15.93
N PHE A 7 -13.99 34.55 16.62
CA PHE A 7 -12.59 34.17 16.43
C PHE A 7 -12.30 32.72 16.80
N MET A 8 -12.89 32.22 17.90
CA MET A 8 -12.73 30.84 18.33
C MET A 8 -13.44 29.85 17.39
N ASP A 9 -14.63 30.19 16.90
CA ASP A 9 -15.35 29.39 15.90
C ASP A 9 -14.60 29.31 14.57
N GLU A 10 -14.02 30.42 14.10
CA GLU A 10 -13.22 30.42 12.87
C GLU A 10 -11.94 29.60 13.04
N ARG A 11 -11.28 29.70 14.20
CA ARG A 11 -10.10 28.90 14.52
C ARG A 11 -10.44 27.40 14.62
N ALA A 12 -11.56 27.05 15.23
CA ALA A 12 -12.03 25.67 15.32
C ALA A 12 -12.31 25.08 13.93
N GLN A 13 -12.95 25.85 13.04
CA GLN A 13 -13.21 25.44 11.66
C GLN A 13 -11.91 25.24 10.87
N ARG A 14 -10.94 26.14 11.00
CA ARG A 14 -9.62 25.99 10.35
C ARG A 14 -8.89 24.73 10.81
N ILE A 15 -8.90 24.44 12.12
CA ILE A 15 -8.28 23.24 12.68
C ILE A 15 -9.00 21.97 12.20
N ALA A 16 -10.33 21.97 12.20
CA ALA A 16 -11.13 20.85 11.71
C ALA A 16 -10.85 20.57 10.22
N LYS A 17 -10.77 21.62 9.40
CA LYS A 17 -10.45 21.50 7.97
C LYS A 17 -9.05 20.94 7.75
N ALA A 18 -8.04 21.52 8.40
CA ALA A 18 -6.65 21.06 8.29
C ALA A 18 -6.48 19.60 8.75
N LYS A 19 -7.21 19.18 9.80
CA LYS A 19 -7.19 17.80 10.27
C LYS A 19 -7.84 16.84 9.27
N ALA A 20 -8.95 17.25 8.66
CA ALA A 20 -9.63 16.45 7.63
C ALA A 20 -8.77 16.31 6.37
N GLU A 21 -8.15 17.40 5.91
CA GLU A 21 -7.24 17.41 4.76
C GLU A 21 -6.00 16.54 5.02
N GLY A 22 -5.36 16.69 6.18
CA GLY A 22 -4.20 15.88 6.54
C GLY A 22 -4.50 14.38 6.69
N LYS A 23 -5.70 14.02 7.18
CA LYS A 23 -6.13 12.62 7.26
C LYS A 23 -6.36 12.04 5.85
N ALA A 24 -7.05 12.78 4.98
CA ALA A 24 -7.32 12.34 3.62
C ALA A 24 -6.03 12.15 2.81
N GLU A 25 -5.08 13.09 2.92
CA GLU A 25 -3.78 12.99 2.25
C GLU A 25 -2.95 11.82 2.79
N GLY A 26 -2.93 11.63 4.11
CA GLY A 26 -2.23 10.52 4.76
C GLY A 26 -2.79 9.14 4.34
N GLU A 27 -4.11 9.00 4.29
CA GLU A 27 -4.76 7.76 3.84
C GLU A 27 -4.51 7.49 2.35
N ALA A 28 -4.67 8.50 1.48
CA ALA A 28 -4.41 8.35 0.05
C ALA A 28 -2.96 7.95 -0.24
N ARG A 29 -1.99 8.58 0.45
CA ARG A 29 -0.57 8.25 0.30
C ARG A 29 -0.23 6.88 0.85
N GLY A 30 -0.79 6.51 2.01
CA GLY A 30 -0.59 5.19 2.62
C GLY A 30 -1.13 4.06 1.74
N ILE A 31 -2.31 4.24 1.14
CA ILE A 31 -2.92 3.28 0.22
C ILE A 31 -2.05 3.16 -1.04
N ALA A 32 -1.69 4.28 -1.68
CA ALA A 32 -0.90 4.26 -2.90
C ALA A 32 0.50 3.62 -2.70
N GLU A 33 1.17 3.92 -1.59
CA GLU A 33 2.48 3.32 -1.28
C GLU A 33 2.34 1.83 -0.92
N GLY A 34 1.30 1.46 -0.16
CA GLY A 34 1.00 0.06 0.18
C GLY A 34 0.67 -0.79 -1.04
N GLU A 35 -0.17 -0.30 -1.94
CA GLU A 35 -0.52 -0.99 -3.18
C GLU A 35 0.70 -1.10 -4.11
N ALA A 36 1.46 -0.02 -4.29
CA ALA A 36 2.65 -0.06 -5.15
C ALA A 36 3.71 -1.04 -4.63
N ARG A 37 3.96 -1.07 -3.31
CA ARG A 37 4.89 -2.04 -2.71
C ARG A 37 4.37 -3.46 -2.82
N GLY A 38 3.08 -3.69 -2.53
CA GLY A 38 2.46 -5.02 -2.63
C GLY A 38 2.49 -5.57 -4.06
N ILE A 39 2.19 -4.73 -5.07
CA ILE A 39 2.26 -5.10 -6.48
C ILE A 39 3.71 -5.40 -6.88
N ALA A 40 4.67 -4.54 -6.52
CA ALA A 40 6.07 -4.76 -6.87
C ALA A 40 6.65 -6.03 -6.24
N GLU A 41 6.30 -6.32 -4.99
CA GLU A 41 6.72 -7.57 -4.33
C GLU A 41 6.08 -8.79 -4.99
N ARG A 42 4.77 -8.76 -5.26
CA ARG A 42 4.07 -9.81 -5.99
C ARG A 42 4.72 -10.08 -7.34
N ASP A 43 4.97 -9.04 -8.12
CA ASP A 43 5.53 -9.16 -9.47
C ASP A 43 6.96 -9.71 -9.43
N ARG A 44 7.78 -9.33 -8.45
CA ARG A 44 9.11 -9.90 -8.25
C ARG A 44 9.05 -11.40 -7.95
N VAL A 45 8.18 -11.81 -7.04
CA VAL A 45 8.03 -13.23 -6.66
C VAL A 45 7.54 -14.06 -7.85
N TRP A 46 6.55 -13.56 -8.60
CA TRP A 46 6.07 -14.22 -9.81
C TRP A 46 7.13 -14.32 -10.91
N THR A 47 7.91 -13.26 -11.10
CA THR A 47 9.01 -13.27 -12.08
C THR A 47 10.04 -14.33 -11.73
N ALA A 48 10.50 -14.38 -10.47
CA ALA A 48 11.47 -15.37 -10.01
C ALA A 48 10.94 -16.80 -10.13
N TRP A 49 9.66 -17.05 -9.81
CA TRP A 49 9.05 -18.37 -9.99
C TRP A 49 9.01 -18.78 -11.46
N ASN A 50 8.65 -17.86 -12.36
CA ASN A 50 8.56 -18.15 -13.78
C ASN A 50 9.94 -18.42 -14.40
N GLU A 51 10.98 -17.71 -13.96
CA GLU A 51 12.37 -17.99 -14.34
C GLU A 51 12.81 -19.40 -13.93
N ARG A 52 12.49 -19.84 -12.70
CA ARG A 52 12.79 -21.20 -12.23
C ARG A 52 12.04 -22.25 -13.05
N ARG A 53 10.77 -22.01 -13.35
CA ARG A 53 9.96 -22.88 -14.21
C ARG A 53 10.56 -23.01 -15.61
N LEU A 54 10.93 -21.89 -16.24
CA LEU A 54 11.57 -21.88 -17.56
C LEU A 54 12.92 -22.59 -17.55
N ALA A 55 13.72 -22.39 -16.49
CA ALA A 55 15.00 -23.07 -16.34
C ALA A 55 14.85 -24.59 -16.16
N ALA A 56 13.83 -25.04 -15.42
CA ALA A 56 13.51 -26.47 -15.29
C ALA A 56 13.05 -27.06 -16.64
N ALA A 57 12.17 -26.35 -17.35
CA ALA A 57 11.71 -26.73 -18.69
C ALA A 57 12.87 -26.83 -19.70
N ALA A 58 13.80 -25.87 -19.68
CA ALA A 58 14.99 -25.88 -20.53
C ALA A 58 15.93 -27.06 -20.24
N LYS A 59 15.95 -27.55 -19.00
CA LYS A 59 16.71 -28.74 -18.58
C LYS A 59 15.95 -30.05 -18.78
N GLY A 60 14.71 -30.00 -19.26
CA GLY A 60 13.83 -31.17 -19.36
C GLY A 60 13.45 -31.76 -17.99
N GLN A 61 13.55 -30.98 -16.92
CA GLN A 61 13.21 -31.42 -15.56
C GLN A 61 11.75 -31.10 -15.26
N PRO A 62 11.03 -32.00 -14.57
CA PRO A 62 9.71 -31.67 -14.03
C PRO A 62 9.84 -30.51 -13.05
N PHE A 63 8.83 -29.64 -13.05
CA PHE A 63 8.76 -28.48 -12.18
C PHE A 63 7.54 -28.62 -11.26
N ASP A 64 7.80 -29.02 -10.01
CA ASP A 64 6.78 -29.28 -8.99
C ASP A 64 6.61 -28.13 -7.98
N GLU A 65 7.33 -27.01 -8.17
CA GLU A 65 7.24 -25.88 -7.24
C GLU A 65 5.89 -25.17 -7.41
N PRO A 66 5.07 -25.07 -6.34
CA PRO A 66 3.76 -24.47 -6.43
C PRO A 66 3.86 -22.98 -6.79
N PRO A 67 2.88 -22.42 -7.53
CA PRO A 67 2.86 -21.00 -7.84
C PRO A 67 2.79 -20.18 -6.54
N PRO A 68 3.42 -18.99 -6.53
CA PRO A 68 3.40 -18.13 -5.37
C PRO A 68 1.97 -17.66 -5.05
N SER A 69 1.62 -17.66 -3.77
CA SER A 69 0.31 -17.21 -3.29
C SER A 69 0.17 -15.69 -3.40
N ASN A 70 -1.01 -15.23 -3.84
CA ASN A 70 -1.36 -13.80 -3.91
C ASN A 70 -1.64 -13.16 -2.53
N THR A 71 -1.32 -13.83 -1.43
CA THR A 71 -1.57 -13.28 -0.10
C THR A 71 -0.55 -12.18 0.17
N PRO A 72 -0.97 -10.90 0.30
CA PRO A 72 -0.07 -9.87 0.77
C PRO A 72 0.43 -10.31 2.14
N THR A 73 1.75 -10.43 2.28
CA THR A 73 2.39 -10.64 3.58
C THR A 73 1.93 -9.49 4.47
N ALA A 74 1.11 -9.81 5.47
CA ALA A 74 0.60 -8.79 6.38
C ALA A 74 1.79 -8.01 6.95
N PRO A 75 1.76 -6.66 6.96
CA PRO A 75 2.83 -5.90 7.56
C PRO A 75 3.00 -6.36 9.02
N PRO A 76 4.25 -6.49 9.52
CA PRO A 76 4.49 -6.88 10.90
C PRO A 76 3.83 -5.85 11.86
N PRO A 77 3.36 -6.31 13.04
CA PRO A 77 2.67 -5.47 14.02
C PRO A 77 3.54 -4.34 14.59
#